data_AF-A0A099CT55-F1
#
_entry.id   AF-A0A099CT55-F1
#
_cell.length_a   1.000
_cell.length_b   1.000
_cell.length_c   1.000
_cell.angle_alpha   90.00
_cell.angle_beta   90.00
_cell.angle_gamma   90.00
#
_symmetry.space_group_name_H-M   'P 1'
#
loop_
_entity.id
_entity.type
_entity.pdbx_description
1 polymer ?
#
loop_
_entity_poly.entity_id
_entity_poly.type
_entity_poly.pdbx_seq_one_letter_code
_entity_poly.pdbx_strand_id
1 'polypeptide(L)'
;MRLLLTASLLTPALASATPPVTLDAYLRIMDRNGDGRVSLAEYQAHMSQGFRSMDRNHDGVIEVGEQPPGPRRHGAITLTQYLRNLAATFHRQDANHDGFLDARELAAPPR
;
A
#
# COMPACT_ATOMS: atom_id res chain seq x y z
N MET A 1 21.73 7.33 65.32
CA MET A 1 20.35 6.97 64.92
C MET A 1 20.36 6.74 63.41
N ARG A 2 20.00 5.54 62.97
CA ARG A 2 19.94 5.11 61.56
C ARG A 2 18.79 5.85 60.86
N LEU A 3 18.94 6.20 59.58
CA LEU A 3 17.86 6.03 58.61
C LEU A 3 18.46 5.94 57.19
N LEU A 4 18.45 4.72 56.65
CA LEU A 4 18.57 4.43 55.23
C LEU A 4 17.16 4.53 54.64
N LEU A 5 16.93 5.29 53.57
CA LEU A 5 15.78 5.04 52.71
C LEU A 5 16.20 5.08 51.23
N THR A 6 15.99 3.90 50.66
CA THR A 6 16.13 3.43 49.28
C THR A 6 15.63 4.41 48.22
N ALA A 7 16.50 4.70 47.25
CA ALA A 7 16.08 5.16 45.93
C ALA A 7 16.80 4.27 44.90
N SER A 8 16.08 3.33 44.31
CA SER A 8 16.53 2.73 43.05
C SER A 8 15.36 2.72 42.09
N LEU A 9 15.57 3.42 40.99
CA LEU A 9 14.56 3.93 40.10
C LEU A 9 13.90 2.80 39.33
N LEU A 10 12.58 2.88 39.25
CA LEU A 10 11.78 2.19 38.25
C LEU A 10 12.26 2.64 36.86
N THR A 11 13.00 1.80 36.15
CA THR A 11 13.34 2.03 34.74
C THR A 11 12.05 2.06 33.93
N PRO A 12 11.69 3.17 33.26
CA PRO A 12 10.60 3.14 32.29
C PRO A 12 11.10 2.32 31.09
N ALA A 13 10.48 1.17 30.86
CA ALA A 13 10.62 0.47 29.60
C ALA A 13 10.11 1.41 28.49
N LEU A 14 11.02 1.82 27.60
CA LEU A 14 10.64 2.53 26.37
C LEU A 14 9.80 1.57 25.52
N ALA A 15 8.48 1.72 25.60
CA ALA A 15 7.58 1.09 24.65
C ALA A 15 7.85 1.71 23.28
N SER A 16 8.47 0.94 22.38
CA SER A 16 8.59 1.31 20.97
C SER A 16 7.20 1.32 20.34
N ALA A 17 6.53 2.47 20.35
CA ALA A 17 5.30 2.67 19.62
C ALA A 17 5.63 2.83 18.14
N THR A 18 5.43 1.77 17.35
CA THR A 18 5.38 1.90 15.89
C THR A 18 4.21 2.82 15.56
N PRO A 19 4.41 3.96 14.88
CA PRO A 19 3.31 4.84 14.54
C PRO A 19 2.31 4.08 13.66
N PRO A 20 0.99 4.22 13.88
CA PRO A 20 0.01 3.66 12.97
C PRO A 20 0.29 4.22 11.57
N VAL A 21 0.29 3.37 10.56
CA VAL A 21 0.29 3.82 9.16
C VAL A 21 -0.99 4.62 8.98
N THR A 22 -0.88 5.95 8.99
CA THR A 22 -2.02 6.83 8.82
C THR A 22 -2.45 6.83 7.37
N LEU A 23 -3.72 7.16 7.14
CA LEU A 23 -4.26 7.27 5.80
C LEU A 23 -3.51 8.30 4.95
N ASP A 24 -3.08 9.39 5.59
CA ASP A 24 -2.24 10.42 5.00
C ASP A 24 -0.84 9.91 4.62
N ALA A 25 -0.31 8.92 5.34
CA ALA A 25 0.95 8.28 4.95
C ALA A 25 0.78 7.46 3.67
N TYR A 26 -0.34 6.74 3.53
CA TYR A 26 -0.63 5.97 2.32
C TYR A 26 -0.89 6.88 1.12
N LEU A 27 -1.68 7.95 1.30
CA LEU A 27 -1.95 8.93 0.26
C LEU A 27 -0.65 9.58 -0.24
N ARG A 28 0.23 10.05 0.65
CA ARG A 28 1.53 10.65 0.28
C ARG A 28 2.47 9.72 -0.49
N ILE A 29 2.32 8.41 -0.37
CA ILE A 29 3.14 7.44 -1.12
C ILE A 29 2.68 7.36 -2.58
N MET A 30 1.39 7.61 -2.85
CA MET A 30 0.80 7.51 -4.18
C MET A 30 0.63 8.84 -4.89
N ASP A 31 0.27 9.88 -4.15
CA ASP A 31 0.12 11.26 -4.61
C ASP A 31 1.50 11.82 -4.97
N ARG A 32 1.85 11.77 -6.26
CA ARG A 32 3.18 12.18 -6.73
C ARG A 32 3.22 13.68 -7.03
N ASN A 33 2.10 14.24 -7.45
CA ASN A 33 2.01 15.65 -7.81
C ASN A 33 1.73 16.55 -6.59
N GLY A 34 1.33 15.98 -5.45
CA GLY A 34 1.09 16.68 -4.19
C GLY A 34 -0.24 17.43 -4.14
N ASP A 35 -1.24 17.03 -4.92
CA ASP A 35 -2.54 17.70 -4.98
C ASP A 35 -3.55 17.19 -3.93
N GLY A 36 -3.13 16.26 -3.08
CA GLY A 36 -3.90 15.77 -1.94
C GLY A 36 -4.89 14.66 -2.30
N ARG A 37 -4.78 14.10 -3.51
CA ARG A 37 -5.62 13.02 -4.04
C ARG A 37 -4.79 12.19 -5.01
N VAL A 38 -5.35 11.08 -5.50
CA VAL A 38 -4.64 10.17 -6.39
C VAL A 38 -5.41 10.01 -7.69
N SER A 39 -4.78 10.40 -8.79
CA SER A 39 -5.32 10.16 -10.13
C SER A 39 -5.19 8.69 -10.56
N LEU A 40 -5.96 8.26 -11.56
CA LEU A 40 -5.82 6.92 -12.14
C LEU A 40 -4.38 6.65 -12.63
N ALA A 41 -3.71 7.66 -13.19
CA ALA A 41 -2.34 7.54 -13.67
C ALA A 41 -1.36 7.28 -12.51
N GLU A 42 -1.51 8.00 -11.39
CA GLU A 42 -0.69 7.79 -10.19
C GLU A 42 -0.97 6.43 -9.55
N TYR A 43 -2.23 6.04 -9.46
CA TYR A 43 -2.64 4.74 -8.97
C TYR A 43 -2.03 3.59 -9.79
N GLN A 44 -2.13 3.66 -11.13
CA GLN A 44 -1.52 2.67 -12.03
C GLN A 44 0.01 2.69 -11.95
N ALA A 45 0.63 3.87 -11.84
CA ALA A 45 2.08 4.00 -11.74
C ALA A 45 2.62 3.40 -10.44
N HIS A 46 1.91 3.58 -9.32
CA HIS A 46 2.28 2.98 -8.04
C HIS A 46 2.09 1.45 -8.07
N MET A 47 0.90 0.97 -8.45
CA MET A 47 0.59 -0.47 -8.42
C MET A 47 1.40 -1.29 -9.45
N SER A 48 1.73 -0.71 -10.61
CA SER A 48 2.58 -1.36 -11.61
C SER A 48 4.03 -1.55 -11.17
N GLN A 49 4.51 -0.88 -10.11
CA GLN A 49 5.83 -1.15 -9.55
C GLN A 49 5.91 -2.60 -9.01
N GLY A 50 4.86 -3.06 -8.34
CA GLY A 50 4.76 -4.45 -7.88
C GLY A 50 4.76 -5.44 -9.05
N PHE A 51 4.04 -5.13 -10.12
CA PHE A 51 4.06 -5.94 -11.35
C PHE A 51 5.46 -6.07 -11.93
N ARG A 52 6.16 -4.95 -12.13
CA ARG A 52 7.54 -4.92 -12.67
C ARG A 52 8.56 -5.64 -11.79
N SER A 53 8.31 -5.71 -10.48
CA SER A 53 9.16 -6.47 -9.55
C SER A 53 8.96 -7.99 -9.65
N MET A 54 7.81 -8.43 -10.16
CA MET A 54 7.45 -9.83 -10.30
C MET A 54 7.74 -10.37 -11.70
N ASP A 55 7.51 -9.56 -12.74
CA ASP A 55 7.90 -9.79 -14.13
C ASP A 55 9.43 -9.65 -14.25
N ARG A 56 10.14 -10.79 -14.15
CA ARG A 56 11.62 -10.85 -14.08
C ARG A 56 12.25 -10.77 -15.45
N ASN A 57 11.58 -11.30 -16.46
CA ASN A 57 12.07 -11.26 -17.84
C ASN A 57 11.67 -9.96 -18.57
N HIS A 58 10.82 -9.13 -17.96
CA HIS A 58 10.35 -7.84 -18.46
C HIS A 58 9.60 -7.94 -19.79
N ASP A 59 8.88 -9.04 -20.00
CA ASP A 59 8.08 -9.26 -21.22
C ASP A 59 6.65 -8.69 -21.11
N GLY A 60 6.30 -8.11 -19.96
CA GLY A 60 4.98 -7.56 -19.70
C GLY A 60 3.95 -8.60 -19.31
N VAL A 61 4.37 -9.81 -18.93
CA VAL A 61 3.54 -10.91 -18.46
C VAL A 61 4.16 -11.48 -17.20
N ILE A 62 3.35 -11.72 -16.17
CA ILE A 62 3.78 -12.52 -15.02
C ILE A 62 3.40 -13.96 -15.32
N GLU A 63 4.38 -14.78 -15.65
CA GLU A 63 4.18 -16.21 -15.86
C GLU A 63 4.02 -16.99 -14.54
N VAL A 64 3.47 -18.21 -14.62
CA VAL A 64 3.30 -19.09 -13.46
C VAL A 64 4.63 -19.38 -12.76
N GLY A 65 5.74 -19.41 -13.50
CA GLY A 65 7.10 -19.60 -12.97
C GLY A 65 7.64 -18.39 -12.22
N GLU A 66 7.12 -17.19 -12.48
CA GLU A 66 7.52 -15.93 -11.83
C GLU A 66 6.69 -15.63 -10.58
N GLN A 67 5.52 -16.26 -10.47
CA GLN A 67 4.68 -16.16 -9.28
C GLN A 67 5.27 -16.94 -8.10
N PRO A 68 5.17 -16.38 -6.87
CA PRO A 68 5.54 -17.10 -5.67
C PRO A 68 4.72 -18.40 -5.52
N PRO A 69 5.32 -19.48 -4.98
CA PRO A 69 4.59 -20.71 -4.71
C PRO A 69 3.49 -20.45 -3.67
N GLY A 70 2.27 -20.93 -3.95
CA GLY A 70 1.14 -20.77 -3.03
C GLY A 70 -0.18 -21.20 -3.64
N PRO A 71 -1.24 -21.32 -2.82
CA PRO A 71 -2.57 -21.73 -3.26
C PRO A 71 -3.25 -20.72 -4.20
N ARG A 72 -2.71 -19.49 -4.30
CA ARG A 72 -3.20 -18.44 -5.19
C ARG A 72 -2.31 -18.25 -6.42
N ARG A 73 -1.82 -19.35 -7.02
CA ARG A 73 -1.24 -19.28 -8.36
C ARG A 73 -2.35 -18.92 -9.35
N HIS A 74 -2.24 -17.75 -9.94
CA HIS A 74 -3.10 -17.33 -11.01
C HIS A 74 -2.49 -17.80 -12.34
N GLY A 75 -3.30 -17.89 -13.41
CA GLY A 75 -2.73 -18.06 -14.75
C GLY A 75 -1.77 -16.91 -15.11
N ALA A 76 -1.17 -16.95 -16.30
CA ALA A 76 -0.36 -15.84 -16.78
C ALA A 76 -1.19 -14.53 -16.76
N ILE A 77 -0.66 -13.47 -16.16
CA ILE A 77 -1.32 -12.16 -16.07
C ILE A 77 -0.51 -11.17 -16.89
N THR A 78 -1.12 -10.59 -17.93
CA THR A 78 -0.48 -9.54 -18.73
C THR A 78 -0.58 -8.18 -18.02
N LEU A 79 0.38 -7.29 -18.27
CA LEU A 79 0.37 -5.92 -17.77
C LEU A 79 -0.91 -5.20 -18.21
N THR A 80 -1.35 -5.38 -19.46
CA THR A 80 -2.59 -4.80 -19.98
C THR A 80 -3.81 -5.26 -19.18
N GLN A 81 -3.89 -6.55 -18.84
CA GLN A 81 -5.00 -7.06 -18.03
C GLN A 81 -4.92 -6.55 -16.59
N TYR A 82 -3.72 -6.48 -16.03
CA TYR A 82 -3.48 -5.91 -14.71
C TYR A 82 -3.93 -4.44 -14.65
N LEU A 83 -3.52 -3.60 -15.61
CA LEU A 83 -3.92 -2.19 -15.69
C LEU A 83 -5.43 -2.00 -15.85
N ARG A 84 -6.11 -2.86 -16.62
CA ARG A 84 -7.58 -2.84 -16.71
C ARG A 84 -8.24 -3.16 -15.38
N ASN A 85 -7.74 -4.16 -14.66
CA ASN A 85 -8.27 -4.53 -13.35
C ASN A 85 -8.04 -3.41 -12.32
N LEU A 86 -6.89 -2.72 -12.38
CA LEU A 86 -6.62 -1.55 -11.56
C LEU A 86 -7.59 -0.41 -11.88
N ALA A 87 -7.82 -0.08 -13.15
CA ALA A 87 -8.78 0.94 -13.53
C ALA A 87 -10.20 0.61 -13.05
N ALA A 88 -10.63 -0.65 -13.21
CA ALA A 88 -11.93 -1.08 -12.69
C ALA A 88 -12.02 -0.97 -11.17
N THR A 89 -10.92 -1.27 -10.46
CA THR A 89 -10.86 -1.16 -8.99
C THR A 89 -10.87 0.28 -8.53
N PHE A 90 -10.10 1.13 -9.21
CA PHE A 90 -10.09 2.58 -9.01
C PHE A 90 -11.51 3.15 -9.12
N HIS A 91 -12.24 2.84 -10.19
CA HIS A 91 -13.62 3.33 -10.36
C HIS A 91 -14.61 2.78 -9.33
N ARG A 92 -14.34 1.63 -8.70
CA ARG A 92 -15.16 1.13 -7.59
C ARG A 92 -14.84 1.82 -6.26
N GLN A 93 -13.62 2.34 -6.10
CA GLN A 93 -13.20 3.08 -4.91
C GLN A 93 -13.56 4.57 -5.01
N ASP A 94 -13.54 5.14 -6.21
CA ASP A 94 -13.98 6.51 -6.53
C ASP A 94 -15.50 6.60 -6.34
N ALA A 95 -15.89 6.85 -5.09
CA ALA A 95 -17.27 6.75 -4.62
C ALA A 95 -18.05 8.03 -4.92
N ASN A 96 -17.36 9.17 -4.94
CA ASN A 96 -17.95 10.45 -5.32
C ASN A 96 -17.94 10.68 -6.85
N HIS A 97 -17.26 9.82 -7.62
CA HIS A 97 -17.14 9.87 -9.08
C HIS A 97 -16.50 11.15 -9.60
N ASP A 98 -15.51 11.69 -8.88
CA ASP A 98 -14.78 12.89 -9.27
C ASP A 98 -13.55 12.60 -10.14
N GLY A 99 -13.22 11.32 -10.34
CA GLY A 99 -12.08 10.87 -11.14
C GLY A 99 -10.77 10.79 -10.35
N PHE A 100 -10.81 10.94 -9.03
CA PHE A 100 -9.68 10.83 -8.12
C PHE A 100 -10.03 9.90 -6.96
N LEU A 101 -9.01 9.46 -6.22
CA LEU A 101 -9.21 8.84 -4.91
C LEU A 101 -8.66 9.78 -3.85
N ASP A 102 -9.54 10.22 -2.95
CA ASP A 102 -9.10 10.86 -1.72
C ASP A 102 -8.56 9.83 -0.72
N ALA A 103 -8.05 10.32 0.41
CA ALA A 103 -7.50 9.47 1.46
C ALA A 103 -8.53 8.41 1.90
N ARG A 104 -9.79 8.80 2.12
CA ARG A 104 -10.87 7.93 2.62
C ARG A 104 -11.22 6.84 1.61
N GLU A 105 -11.29 7.19 0.34
CA GLU A 105 -11.58 6.27 -0.77
C GLU A 105 -10.44 5.27 -0.99
N LEU A 106 -9.18 5.69 -0.83
CA LEU A 106 -8.01 4.80 -0.84
C LEU A 106 -8.02 3.77 0.30
N ALA A 107 -8.47 4.15 1.50
CA ALA A 107 -8.62 3.20 2.63
C ALA A 107 -9.84 2.29 2.51
N ALA A 108 -10.82 2.66 1.69
CA ALA A 108 -12.03 1.89 1.57
C ALA A 108 -11.70 0.52 0.96
N PRO A 109 -12.17 -0.59 1.55
CA PRO A 109 -12.00 -1.90 0.95
C PRO A 109 -12.66 -1.90 -0.42
N PRO A 110 -12.04 -2.51 -1.45
CA PRO A 110 -12.65 -2.64 -2.76
C PRO A 110 -13.97 -3.40 -2.62
N ARG A 111 -15.08 -2.79 -3.04
CA ARG A 111 -16.42 -3.41 -3.06
C ARG A 111 -16.63 -4.25 -4.32
#